data_AF-A0A2I0PTK9-F1
#
_entry.id   AF-A0A2I0PTK9-F1
#
_cell.length_a   1.000
_cell.length_b   1.000
_cell.length_c   1.000
_cell.angle_alpha   90.00
_cell.angle_beta   90.00
_cell.angle_gamma   90.00
#
_symmetry.space_group_name_H-M   'P 1'
#
loop_
_entity.id
_entity.type
_entity.pdbx_description
1 polymer ?
#
loop_
_entity_poly.entity_id
_entity_poly.type
_entity_poly.pdbx_seq_one_letter_code
_entity_poly.pdbx_strand_id
1 'polypeptide(L)'
;MQGVFAEESCTFIRMWGSNTTANGIAADASDNIYVTDTGNNRILEYTSEGSLITFWDLRESEYRQAKVPYGIAVDSAQNVYITDRMNNTVIKFTYRGSEVWGSEGTGDGQFSHPTGIAVDSSGNVYVADTGNNRIQKFTPTGTYVMKWGSYGFTDGVFNAPTGIAVDSYGLVYVADTGNKRIQKFHPSGAFLAKWGTSGTGDGQILTPTGITVDSWGNVYVADLTSRIQKFTTLGEYMSTCNTGGNTNDVAVDSSGNIYALWQSDPLWKIGKYGTPSSIPPQTPKQSHTFSITEETRQTNIAATTTSQNSAIPAKSPTPITNFTTAPTTSPATIISPALTINSDYDAKIAAQGYQNGGEVRETDIQKMILDRISKFYRDVFGIEINFSA
;
A
#
# COMPACT_ATOMS: atom_id res chain seq x y z
N MET A 1 -12.48 -28.16 15.71
CA MET A 1 -13.25 -27.91 14.47
C MET A 1 -12.40 -27.01 13.61
N GLN A 2 -12.01 -27.47 12.43
CA GLN A 2 -11.33 -26.65 11.43
C GLN A 2 -12.28 -25.53 11.00
N GLY A 3 -11.86 -24.28 11.18
CA GLY A 3 -12.59 -23.13 10.67
C GLY A 3 -12.50 -23.14 9.15
N VAL A 4 -13.63 -23.38 8.50
CA VAL A 4 -13.78 -23.19 7.05
C VAL A 4 -13.78 -21.69 6.84
N PHE A 5 -12.66 -21.14 6.34
CA PHE A 5 -12.64 -19.79 5.80
C PHE A 5 -13.55 -19.79 4.56
N ALA A 6 -14.57 -18.94 4.55
CA ALA A 6 -15.47 -18.81 3.41
C ALA A 6 -14.67 -18.37 2.18
N GLU A 7 -14.80 -19.09 1.07
CA GLU A 7 -14.36 -18.58 -0.23
C GLU A 7 -15.14 -17.28 -0.50
N GLU A 8 -14.45 -16.15 -0.45
CA GLU A 8 -15.04 -14.84 -0.71
C GLU A 8 -15.61 -14.84 -2.14
N SER A 9 -16.92 -14.68 -2.28
CA SER A 9 -17.58 -14.73 -3.59
C SER A 9 -17.21 -13.50 -4.42
N CYS A 10 -16.32 -13.68 -5.39
CA CYS A 10 -15.78 -12.62 -6.23
C CYS A 10 -16.83 -12.15 -7.27
N THR A 11 -17.22 -10.85 -7.26
CA THR A 11 -18.22 -10.28 -8.18
C THR A 11 -17.60 -9.74 -9.46
N PHE A 12 -17.64 -10.56 -10.51
CA PHE A 12 -17.04 -10.22 -11.79
C PHE A 12 -17.75 -9.05 -12.50
N ILE A 13 -17.13 -7.86 -12.52
CA ILE A 13 -17.47 -6.81 -13.49
C ILE A 13 -16.67 -7.05 -14.77
N ARG A 14 -17.36 -7.27 -15.91
CA ARG A 14 -16.69 -7.47 -17.21
C ARG A 14 -16.24 -6.12 -17.76
N MET A 15 -14.96 -5.79 -17.63
CA MET A 15 -14.36 -4.68 -18.39
C MET A 15 -13.61 -5.32 -19.57
N TRP A 16 -14.07 -5.04 -20.79
CA TRP A 16 -13.56 -5.68 -22.00
C TRP A 16 -12.23 -5.06 -22.42
N GLY A 17 -11.22 -5.91 -22.53
CA GLY A 17 -9.94 -5.59 -23.14
C GLY A 17 -9.89 -5.88 -24.63
N SER A 18 -8.71 -5.63 -25.20
CA SER A 18 -8.36 -5.92 -26.58
C SER A 18 -7.61 -7.25 -26.71
N ASN A 19 -7.42 -7.77 -27.92
CA ASN A 19 -6.66 -8.99 -28.22
C ASN A 19 -5.13 -8.77 -28.16
N THR A 20 -4.69 -7.98 -27.18
CA THR A 20 -3.33 -7.52 -26.95
C THR A 20 -2.93 -7.78 -25.49
N THR A 21 -1.79 -7.28 -25.06
CA THR A 21 -1.35 -7.32 -23.66
C THR A 21 -1.67 -6.01 -22.94
N ALA A 22 -2.11 -6.11 -21.69
CA ALA A 22 -2.20 -4.99 -20.76
C ALA A 22 -1.39 -5.30 -19.50
N ASN A 23 -0.65 -4.32 -18.96
CA ASN A 23 0.37 -4.58 -17.94
C ASN A 23 0.22 -3.81 -16.63
N GLY A 24 -0.44 -2.66 -16.62
CA GLY A 24 -0.60 -1.82 -15.44
C GLY A 24 -2.06 -1.44 -15.22
N ILE A 25 -2.46 -1.36 -13.95
CA ILE A 25 -3.77 -0.88 -13.53
C ILE A 25 -3.64 0.06 -12.33
N ALA A 26 -4.40 1.16 -12.32
CA ALA A 26 -4.47 2.10 -11.20
C ALA A 26 -5.90 2.60 -11.00
N ALA A 27 -6.23 3.03 -9.79
CA ALA A 27 -7.45 3.74 -9.47
C ALA A 27 -7.12 5.17 -9.01
N ASP A 28 -7.94 6.15 -9.40
CA ASP A 28 -7.85 7.51 -8.87
C ASP A 28 -8.74 7.72 -7.63
N ALA A 29 -8.69 8.93 -7.06
CA ALA A 29 -9.50 9.30 -5.91
C ALA A 29 -11.01 9.44 -6.20
N SER A 30 -11.41 9.39 -7.48
CA SER A 30 -12.81 9.39 -7.93
C SER A 30 -13.29 7.98 -8.30
N ASP A 31 -12.49 6.95 -7.99
CA ASP A 31 -12.69 5.54 -8.34
C ASP A 31 -12.72 5.25 -9.86
N ASN A 32 -12.13 6.13 -10.69
CA ASN A 32 -11.88 5.80 -12.09
C ASN A 32 -10.70 4.85 -12.20
N ILE A 33 -10.80 3.90 -13.12
CA ILE A 33 -9.83 2.82 -13.32
C ILE A 33 -9.05 3.06 -14.61
N TYR A 34 -7.74 3.16 -14.48
CA TYR A 34 -6.82 3.37 -15.60
C TYR A 34 -6.06 2.09 -15.91
N VAL A 35 -5.93 1.77 -17.21
CA VAL A 35 -5.21 0.59 -17.68
C VAL A 35 -4.26 0.96 -18.81
N THR A 36 -3.02 0.47 -18.74
CA THR A 36 -2.09 0.50 -19.87
C THR A 36 -2.35 -0.69 -20.78
N ASP A 37 -2.96 -0.44 -21.94
CA ASP A 37 -3.11 -1.42 -23.02
C ASP A 37 -1.83 -1.44 -23.86
N THR A 38 -0.80 -2.03 -23.26
CA THR A 38 0.59 -2.09 -23.74
C THR A 38 0.70 -2.48 -25.20
N GLY A 39 -0.02 -3.51 -25.64
CA GLY A 39 0.09 -3.98 -27.03
C GLY A 39 -0.52 -3.04 -28.07
N ASN A 40 -1.35 -2.08 -27.64
CA ASN A 40 -1.92 -1.04 -28.50
C ASN A 40 -1.30 0.34 -28.29
N ASN A 41 -0.31 0.48 -27.40
CA ASN A 41 0.29 1.77 -27.02
C ASN A 41 -0.76 2.83 -26.67
N ARG A 42 -1.66 2.48 -25.75
CA ARG A 42 -2.68 3.41 -25.27
C ARG A 42 -2.95 3.23 -23.79
N ILE A 43 -3.57 4.23 -23.20
CA ILE A 43 -4.16 4.14 -21.86
C ILE A 43 -5.67 4.20 -22.01
N LEU A 44 -6.37 3.40 -21.22
CA LEU A 44 -7.83 3.35 -21.16
C LEU A 44 -8.27 3.80 -19.77
N GLU A 45 -9.31 4.63 -19.72
CA GLU A 45 -9.93 5.09 -18.49
C GLU A 45 -11.38 4.57 -18.45
N TYR A 46 -11.75 3.97 -17.32
CA TYR A 46 -13.07 3.41 -17.10
C TYR A 46 -13.68 3.93 -15.80
N THR A 47 -15.01 3.89 -15.70
CA THR A 47 -15.70 4.04 -14.41
C THR A 47 -15.45 2.83 -13.52
N SER A 48 -15.66 2.98 -12.20
CA SER A 48 -15.63 1.88 -11.22
C SER A 48 -16.61 0.73 -11.52
N GLU A 49 -17.61 0.98 -12.37
CA GLU A 49 -18.62 0.03 -12.84
C GLU A 49 -18.31 -0.57 -14.23
N GLY A 50 -17.18 -0.21 -14.82
CA GLY A 50 -16.67 -0.87 -16.03
C GLY A 50 -17.04 -0.21 -17.36
N SER A 51 -17.64 0.99 -17.34
CA SER A 51 -17.92 1.73 -18.56
C SER A 51 -16.68 2.49 -19.02
N LEU A 52 -16.30 2.39 -20.30
CA LEU A 52 -15.18 3.15 -20.85
C LEU A 52 -15.53 4.64 -20.86
N ILE A 53 -14.67 5.46 -20.25
CA ILE A 53 -14.78 6.93 -20.22
C ILE A 53 -14.05 7.50 -21.43
N THR A 54 -12.76 7.19 -21.58
CA THR A 54 -11.91 7.70 -22.66
C THR A 54 -10.68 6.81 -22.87
N PHE A 55 -9.89 7.14 -23.90
CA PHE A 55 -8.58 6.53 -24.13
C PHE A 55 -7.59 7.56 -24.68
N TRP A 56 -6.31 7.36 -24.38
CA TRP A 56 -5.20 8.15 -24.89
C TRP A 56 -4.35 7.32 -25.84
N ASP A 57 -4.33 7.66 -27.13
CA ASP A 57 -3.47 6.99 -28.12
C ASP A 57 -2.04 7.54 -28.05
N LEU A 58 -1.13 6.76 -27.48
CA LEU A 58 0.25 7.20 -27.23
C LEU A 58 1.14 7.14 -28.48
N ARG A 59 0.60 6.74 -29.63
CA ARG A 59 1.32 6.75 -30.92
C ARG A 59 1.29 8.12 -31.57
N GLU A 60 0.36 8.98 -31.17
CA GLU A 60 0.22 10.32 -31.73
C GLU A 60 1.29 11.27 -31.19
N SER A 61 1.61 12.31 -31.99
CA SER A 61 2.73 13.21 -31.72
C SER A 61 2.54 14.05 -30.46
N GLU A 62 1.32 14.24 -29.97
CA GLU A 62 1.03 15.02 -28.77
C GLU A 62 1.55 14.36 -27.47
N TYR A 63 1.69 13.02 -27.45
CA TYR A 63 2.12 12.26 -26.27
C TYR A 63 3.54 11.70 -26.36
N ARG A 64 4.34 12.18 -27.32
CA ARG A 64 5.73 11.75 -27.54
C ARG A 64 5.88 10.23 -27.58
N GLN A 65 5.25 9.59 -28.57
CA GLN A 65 5.46 8.20 -29.01
C GLN A 65 5.96 7.25 -27.91
N ALA A 66 5.13 7.01 -26.89
CA ALA A 66 5.44 5.97 -25.92
C ALA A 66 5.56 4.64 -26.67
N LYS A 67 6.64 3.90 -26.41
CA LYS A 67 6.94 2.69 -27.19
C LYS A 67 6.34 1.45 -26.54
N VAL A 68 6.47 1.32 -25.22
CA VAL A 68 5.87 0.24 -24.42
C VAL A 68 5.44 0.81 -23.06
N PRO A 69 4.22 1.39 -22.96
CA PRO A 69 3.69 1.81 -21.66
C PRO A 69 3.49 0.57 -20.77
N TYR A 70 3.93 0.61 -19.52
CA TYR A 70 3.92 -0.56 -18.63
C TYR A 70 3.16 -0.30 -17.32
N GLY A 71 3.83 0.12 -16.24
CA GLY A 71 3.15 0.49 -15.00
C GLY A 71 2.44 1.82 -15.14
N ILE A 72 1.42 2.02 -14.31
CA ILE A 72 0.60 3.23 -14.26
C ILE A 72 0.32 3.62 -12.81
N ALA A 73 0.32 4.92 -12.53
CA ALA A 73 -0.10 5.50 -11.25
C ALA A 73 -0.85 6.81 -11.50
N VAL A 74 -1.74 7.17 -10.58
CA VAL A 74 -2.51 8.42 -10.64
C VAL A 74 -2.37 9.15 -9.31
N ASP A 75 -2.13 10.45 -9.35
CA ASP A 75 -2.06 11.27 -8.14
C ASP A 75 -3.40 11.96 -7.81
N SER A 76 -3.48 12.57 -6.63
CA SER A 76 -4.69 13.30 -6.17
C SER A 76 -5.02 14.55 -7.00
N ALA A 77 -4.10 15.02 -7.85
CA ALA A 77 -4.31 16.10 -8.79
C ALA A 77 -4.72 15.60 -10.18
N GLN A 78 -5.04 14.30 -10.31
CA GLN A 78 -5.40 13.62 -11.56
C GLN A 78 -4.29 13.64 -12.62
N ASN A 79 -3.02 13.76 -12.21
CA ASN A 79 -1.93 13.50 -13.12
C ASN A 79 -1.74 11.98 -13.25
N VAL A 80 -1.57 11.50 -14.48
CA VAL A 80 -1.32 10.09 -14.77
C VAL A 80 0.15 9.89 -15.09
N TYR A 81 0.78 8.92 -14.45
CA TYR A 81 2.18 8.58 -14.63
C TYR A 81 2.28 7.19 -15.23
N ILE A 82 3.10 7.03 -16.26
CA ILE A 82 3.45 5.72 -16.80
C ILE A 82 4.95 5.52 -16.88
N THR A 83 5.40 4.28 -16.75
CA THR A 83 6.74 3.90 -17.21
C THR A 83 6.67 3.50 -18.68
N ASP A 84 7.56 4.05 -19.51
CA ASP A 84 7.82 3.54 -20.85
C ASP A 84 9.04 2.60 -20.80
N ARG A 85 8.75 1.31 -20.79
CA ARG A 85 9.73 0.25 -20.55
C ARG A 85 10.81 0.19 -21.63
N MET A 86 10.48 0.53 -22.88
CA MET A 86 11.43 0.44 -24.00
C MET A 86 12.20 1.74 -24.21
N ASN A 87 11.61 2.90 -23.88
CA ASN A 87 12.34 4.17 -23.94
C ASN A 87 13.14 4.46 -22.66
N ASN A 88 12.97 3.65 -21.60
CA ASN A 88 13.61 3.86 -20.29
C ASN A 88 13.27 5.24 -19.71
N THR A 89 11.99 5.60 -19.76
CA THR A 89 11.48 6.90 -19.29
C THR A 89 10.24 6.75 -18.42
N VAL A 90 9.93 7.81 -17.69
CA VAL A 90 8.61 8.06 -17.10
C VAL A 90 7.96 9.18 -17.88
N ILE A 91 6.66 9.01 -18.15
CA ILE A 91 5.82 10.03 -18.78
C ILE A 91 4.72 10.39 -17.78
N LYS A 92 4.61 11.68 -17.46
CA LYS A 92 3.54 12.25 -16.65
C LYS A 92 2.62 13.07 -17.53
N PHE A 93 1.35 12.74 -17.52
CA PHE A 93 0.27 13.47 -18.17
C PHE A 93 -0.39 14.40 -17.17
N THR A 94 -0.54 15.65 -17.56
CA THR A 94 -1.22 16.70 -16.79
C THR A 94 -2.25 17.38 -17.69
N TYR A 95 -3.16 18.17 -17.12
CA TYR A 95 -4.08 19.00 -17.90
C TYR A 95 -3.36 20.04 -18.80
N ARG A 96 -2.07 20.33 -18.54
CA ARG A 96 -1.25 21.27 -19.32
C ARG A 96 -0.42 20.60 -20.42
N GLY A 97 -0.45 19.27 -20.51
CA GLY A 97 0.39 18.49 -21.41
C GLY A 97 1.23 17.45 -20.69
N SER A 98 2.25 16.94 -21.36
CA SER A 98 3.09 15.84 -20.88
C SER A 98 4.50 16.29 -20.46
N GLU A 99 4.99 15.73 -19.36
CA GLU A 99 6.35 15.86 -18.85
C GLU A 99 7.04 14.49 -18.97
N VAL A 100 8.29 14.46 -19.45
CA VAL A 100 9.05 13.22 -19.63
C VAL A 100 10.42 13.36 -18.99
N TRP A 101 10.82 12.36 -18.21
CA TRP A 101 12.16 12.25 -17.67
C TRP A 101 12.65 10.80 -17.68
N GLY A 102 13.95 10.63 -17.50
CA GLY A 102 14.60 9.34 -17.66
C GLY A 102 15.40 9.21 -18.95
N SER A 103 16.33 8.27 -18.94
CA SER A 103 17.06 7.80 -20.12
C SER A 103 17.65 6.43 -19.81
N GLU A 104 18.10 5.70 -20.83
CA GLU A 104 18.78 4.43 -20.61
C GLU A 104 20.09 4.62 -19.82
N GLY A 105 20.32 3.76 -18.82
CA GLY A 105 21.60 3.69 -18.12
C GLY A 105 21.49 3.25 -16.66
N THR A 106 22.60 3.42 -15.94
CA THR A 106 22.75 2.99 -14.53
C THR A 106 23.00 4.17 -13.58
N GLY A 107 23.12 5.40 -14.10
CA GLY A 107 23.26 6.63 -13.32
C GLY A 107 21.98 7.05 -12.60
N ASP A 108 22.04 8.20 -11.93
CA ASP A 108 20.89 8.78 -11.23
C ASP A 108 19.87 9.32 -12.25
N GLY A 109 18.60 8.95 -12.05
CA GLY A 109 17.53 9.27 -13.00
C GLY A 109 17.65 8.54 -14.35
N GLN A 110 18.58 7.60 -14.50
CA GLN A 110 18.62 6.69 -15.64
C GLN A 110 17.97 5.36 -15.27
N PHE A 111 17.35 4.69 -16.23
CA PHE A 111 16.62 3.45 -16.03
C PHE A 111 17.10 2.34 -16.97
N SER A 112 16.81 1.10 -16.59
CA SER A 112 16.86 -0.08 -17.45
C SER A 112 15.57 -0.86 -17.25
N HIS A 113 14.72 -0.86 -18.28
CA HIS A 113 13.42 -1.53 -18.30
C HIS A 113 12.55 -1.20 -17.07
N PRO A 114 12.24 0.08 -16.79
CA PRO A 114 11.38 0.43 -15.67
C PRO A 114 9.98 -0.19 -15.86
N THR A 115 9.42 -0.78 -14.80
CA THR A 115 8.10 -1.43 -14.88
C THR A 115 7.08 -0.85 -13.92
N GLY A 116 7.38 -0.79 -12.63
CA GLY A 116 6.43 -0.37 -11.59
C GLY A 116 6.57 1.12 -11.31
N ILE A 117 5.45 1.79 -11.03
CA ILE A 117 5.42 3.19 -10.62
C ILE A 117 4.36 3.41 -9.56
N ALA A 118 4.68 4.26 -8.56
CA ALA A 118 3.75 4.69 -7.54
C ALA A 118 4.01 6.16 -7.21
N VAL A 119 2.98 6.85 -6.72
CA VAL A 119 3.06 8.27 -6.32
C VAL A 119 2.57 8.40 -4.88
N ASP A 120 3.33 9.08 -4.03
CA ASP A 120 2.91 9.35 -2.65
C ASP A 120 2.00 10.59 -2.55
N SER A 121 1.42 10.81 -1.36
CA SER A 121 0.53 11.95 -1.09
C SER A 121 1.19 13.33 -1.24
N SER A 122 2.53 13.39 -1.27
CA SER A 122 3.30 14.60 -1.54
C SER A 122 3.65 14.75 -3.02
N GLY A 123 3.19 13.83 -3.87
CA GLY A 123 3.47 13.79 -5.30
C GLY A 123 4.87 13.24 -5.65
N ASN A 124 5.62 12.67 -4.70
CA ASN A 124 6.89 12.05 -5.05
C ASN A 124 6.64 10.76 -5.82
N VAL A 125 7.43 10.54 -6.87
CA VAL A 125 7.28 9.40 -7.77
C VAL A 125 8.31 8.35 -7.43
N TYR A 126 7.89 7.11 -7.28
CA TYR A 126 8.74 5.95 -7.00
C TYR A 126 8.68 5.01 -8.19
N VAL A 127 9.83 4.61 -8.71
CA VAL A 127 9.94 3.78 -9.91
C VAL A 127 10.73 2.52 -9.59
N ALA A 128 10.16 1.36 -9.90
CA ALA A 128 10.88 0.10 -9.92
C ALA A 128 11.72 0.04 -11.21
N ASP A 129 13.02 0.27 -11.05
CA ASP A 129 14.03 0.23 -12.11
C ASP A 129 14.53 -1.21 -12.26
N THR A 130 13.66 -2.05 -12.83
CA THR A 130 13.71 -3.51 -12.78
C THR A 130 15.02 -4.08 -13.29
N GLY A 131 15.51 -3.61 -14.45
CA GLY A 131 16.75 -4.06 -15.05
C GLY A 131 18.00 -3.69 -14.23
N ASN A 132 17.92 -2.63 -13.42
CA ASN A 132 18.98 -2.22 -12.50
C ASN A 132 18.79 -2.76 -11.07
N ASN A 133 17.74 -3.53 -10.79
CA ASN A 133 17.45 -4.15 -9.49
C ASN A 133 17.41 -3.13 -8.34
N ARG A 134 16.76 -2.00 -8.56
CA ARG A 134 16.70 -0.90 -7.59
C ARG A 134 15.38 -0.15 -7.67
N ILE A 135 15.09 0.63 -6.63
CA ILE A 135 14.01 1.62 -6.63
C ILE A 135 14.63 3.01 -6.70
N GLN A 136 14.02 3.90 -7.48
CA GLN A 136 14.38 5.31 -7.53
C GLN A 136 13.20 6.19 -7.13
N LYS A 137 13.49 7.26 -6.38
CA LYS A 137 12.52 8.27 -5.94
C LYS A 137 12.81 9.60 -6.64
N PHE A 138 11.76 10.27 -7.07
CA PHE A 138 11.77 11.56 -7.76
C PHE A 138 10.81 12.55 -7.10
N THR A 139 11.10 13.83 -7.27
CA THR A 139 10.16 14.91 -6.94
C THR A 139 8.94 14.87 -7.87
N PRO A 140 7.86 15.62 -7.56
CA PRO A 140 6.71 15.76 -8.45
C PRO A 140 7.04 16.31 -9.85
N THR A 141 8.20 16.94 -10.01
CA THR A 141 8.72 17.51 -11.27
C THR A 141 9.72 16.58 -11.97
N GLY A 142 9.86 15.33 -11.53
CA GLY A 142 10.77 14.35 -12.14
C GLY A 142 12.25 14.54 -11.80
N THR A 143 12.59 15.37 -10.81
CA THR A 143 13.98 15.53 -10.37
C THR A 143 14.38 14.36 -9.48
N TYR A 144 15.52 13.73 -9.76
CA TYR A 144 16.04 12.62 -8.95
C TYR A 144 16.25 13.05 -7.49
N VAL A 145 15.80 12.23 -6.55
CA VAL A 145 15.97 12.44 -5.10
C VAL A 145 16.96 11.44 -4.53
N MET A 146 16.67 10.15 -4.71
CA MET A 146 17.47 9.06 -4.13
C MET A 146 17.18 7.72 -4.82
N LYS A 147 18.02 6.73 -4.53
CA LYS A 147 17.81 5.33 -4.93
C LYS A 147 18.26 4.38 -3.83
N TRP A 148 17.69 3.18 -3.81
CA TRP A 148 18.14 2.11 -2.93
C TRP A 148 17.97 0.74 -3.60
N GLY A 149 18.72 -0.23 -3.08
CA GLY A 149 18.81 -1.57 -3.62
C GLY A 149 19.87 -1.73 -4.71
N SER A 150 20.16 -3.00 -4.95
CA SER A 150 21.06 -3.52 -5.98
C SER A 150 20.63 -4.97 -6.27
N TYR A 151 21.27 -5.63 -7.25
CA TYR A 151 21.06 -7.07 -7.43
C TYR A 151 21.45 -7.85 -6.17
N GLY A 152 20.59 -8.75 -5.69
CA GLY A 152 20.87 -9.66 -4.59
C GLY A 152 19.64 -10.33 -3.99
N PHE A 153 19.88 -11.08 -2.91
CA PHE A 153 18.88 -11.94 -2.26
C PHE A 153 18.63 -11.57 -0.79
N THR A 154 19.45 -10.68 -0.21
CA THR A 154 19.36 -10.24 1.19
C THR A 154 18.34 -9.12 1.35
N ASP A 155 18.14 -8.68 2.59
CA ASP A 155 17.17 -7.62 2.88
C ASP A 155 17.66 -6.29 2.31
N GLY A 156 16.73 -5.52 1.74
CA GLY A 156 16.99 -4.22 1.14
C GLY A 156 17.68 -4.24 -0.24
N VAL A 157 17.93 -5.42 -0.80
CA VAL A 157 18.37 -5.61 -2.20
C VAL A 157 17.31 -6.41 -2.97
N PHE A 158 17.37 -6.39 -4.30
CA PHE A 158 16.31 -6.90 -5.16
C PHE A 158 16.84 -7.83 -6.25
N ASN A 159 15.93 -8.62 -6.82
CA ASN A 159 16.12 -9.38 -8.04
C ASN A 159 14.88 -9.17 -8.92
N ALA A 160 15.01 -8.34 -9.95
CA ALA A 160 13.95 -7.92 -10.85
C ALA A 160 12.68 -7.44 -10.10
N PRO A 161 12.74 -6.33 -9.35
CA PRO A 161 11.54 -5.77 -8.71
C PRO A 161 10.58 -5.24 -9.77
N THR A 162 9.30 -5.65 -9.75
CA THR A 162 8.34 -5.26 -10.80
C THR A 162 7.22 -4.34 -10.33
N GLY A 163 6.63 -4.63 -9.18
CA GLY A 163 5.48 -3.91 -8.62
C GLY A 163 5.92 -3.03 -7.45
N ILE A 164 5.30 -1.86 -7.33
CA ILE A 164 5.56 -0.92 -6.24
C ILE A 164 4.27 -0.21 -5.82
N ALA A 165 4.07 -0.06 -4.52
CA ALA A 165 2.97 0.71 -3.94
C ALA A 165 3.49 1.59 -2.81
N VAL A 166 2.82 2.70 -2.54
CA VAL A 166 3.13 3.59 -1.42
C VAL A 166 1.86 3.83 -0.62
N ASP A 167 1.91 3.62 0.69
CA ASP A 167 0.76 3.88 1.54
C ASP A 167 0.63 5.36 1.93
N SER A 168 -0.46 5.70 2.60
CA SER A 168 -0.75 7.06 3.03
C SER A 168 0.24 7.62 4.05
N TYR A 169 1.13 6.80 4.62
CA TYR A 169 2.23 7.21 5.52
C TYR A 169 3.58 7.31 4.78
N GLY A 170 3.59 7.05 3.48
CA GLY A 170 4.79 7.07 2.65
C GLY A 170 5.63 5.78 2.73
N LEU A 171 5.14 4.71 3.37
CA LEU A 171 5.86 3.43 3.38
C LEU A 171 5.75 2.78 2.01
N VAL A 172 6.87 2.25 1.54
CA VAL A 172 7.01 1.72 0.18
C VAL A 172 6.98 0.20 0.24
N TYR A 173 6.13 -0.42 -0.57
CA TYR A 173 5.97 -1.87 -0.69
C TYR A 173 6.42 -2.28 -2.08
N VAL A 174 7.30 -3.28 -2.17
CA VAL A 174 7.93 -3.69 -3.44
C VAL A 174 7.74 -5.18 -3.63
N ALA A 175 7.17 -5.56 -4.78
CA ALA A 175 7.21 -6.93 -5.27
C ALA A 175 8.60 -7.24 -5.83
N ASP A 176 9.38 -8.00 -5.05
CA ASP A 176 10.73 -8.43 -5.40
C ASP A 176 10.65 -9.77 -6.14
N THR A 177 10.21 -9.70 -7.40
CA THR A 177 9.66 -10.83 -8.16
C THR A 177 10.63 -12.00 -8.31
N GLY A 178 11.89 -11.74 -8.64
CA GLY A 178 12.91 -12.78 -8.78
C GLY A 178 13.27 -13.45 -7.45
N ASN A 179 13.00 -12.79 -6.32
CA ASN A 179 13.17 -13.34 -4.98
C ASN A 179 11.87 -13.86 -4.35
N LYS A 180 10.74 -13.76 -5.07
CA LYS A 180 9.44 -14.33 -4.68
C LYS A 180 8.95 -13.86 -3.31
N ARG A 181 9.15 -12.57 -3.03
CA ARG A 181 8.81 -11.95 -1.75
C ARG A 181 8.30 -10.53 -1.95
N ILE A 182 7.66 -10.01 -0.93
CA ILE A 182 7.39 -8.58 -0.78
C ILE A 182 8.38 -8.01 0.23
N GLN A 183 8.89 -6.81 -0.06
CA GLN A 183 9.69 -6.04 0.87
C GLN A 183 9.04 -4.68 1.14
N LYS A 184 9.11 -4.25 2.40
CA LYS A 184 8.56 -3.00 2.90
C LYS A 184 9.69 -2.08 3.36
N PHE A 185 9.58 -0.80 3.03
CA PHE A 185 10.60 0.20 3.27
C PHE A 185 10.03 1.49 3.86
N HIS A 186 10.85 2.18 4.64
CA HIS A 186 10.64 3.56 5.01
C HIS A 186 10.85 4.45 3.76
N PRO A 187 10.20 5.62 3.63
CA PRO A 187 10.42 6.54 2.50
C PRO A 187 11.87 7.05 2.32
N SER A 188 12.75 6.78 3.28
CA SER A 188 14.20 6.99 3.18
C SER A 188 14.97 5.80 2.55
N GLY A 189 14.27 4.76 2.08
CA GLY A 189 14.86 3.54 1.53
C GLY A 189 15.36 2.53 2.57
N ALA A 190 15.15 2.78 3.86
CA ALA A 190 15.51 1.83 4.91
C ALA A 190 14.57 0.61 4.88
N PHE A 191 15.14 -0.60 4.88
CA PHE A 191 14.38 -1.84 4.96
C PHE A 191 13.66 -1.94 6.31
N LEU A 192 12.38 -2.34 6.28
CA LEU A 192 11.56 -2.50 7.48
C LEU A 192 11.10 -3.94 7.70
N ALA A 193 10.58 -4.58 6.65
CA ALA A 193 10.02 -5.92 6.75
C ALA A 193 10.02 -6.64 5.40
N LYS A 194 9.86 -7.96 5.45
CA LYS A 194 9.59 -8.80 4.27
C LYS A 194 8.64 -9.93 4.62
N TRP A 195 7.92 -10.41 3.62
CA TRP A 195 7.08 -11.60 3.72
C TRP A 195 6.91 -12.26 2.34
N GLY A 196 6.24 -13.41 2.34
CA GLY A 196 6.21 -14.31 1.19
C GLY A 196 7.32 -15.34 1.27
N THR A 197 6.95 -16.59 1.11
CA THR A 197 7.88 -17.71 0.87
C THR A 197 7.51 -18.36 -0.45
N SER A 198 8.48 -18.91 -1.18
CA SER A 198 8.22 -19.53 -2.48
C SER A 198 7.16 -20.64 -2.37
N GLY A 199 6.04 -20.49 -3.07
CA GLY A 199 5.00 -21.51 -3.12
C GLY A 199 3.63 -20.95 -3.51
N THR A 200 2.63 -21.83 -3.57
CA THR A 200 1.27 -21.52 -4.03
C THR A 200 0.21 -21.65 -2.92
N GLY A 201 0.62 -21.92 -1.68
CA GLY A 201 -0.27 -21.94 -0.53
C GLY A 201 -0.55 -20.55 0.03
N ASP A 202 -1.42 -20.50 1.04
CA ASP A 202 -1.77 -19.28 1.77
C ASP A 202 -0.53 -18.59 2.37
N GLY A 203 -0.36 -17.31 2.09
CA GLY A 203 0.78 -16.51 2.52
C GLY A 203 2.10 -16.81 1.79
N GLN A 204 2.14 -17.85 0.95
CA GLN A 204 3.26 -18.12 0.04
C GLN A 204 3.11 -17.29 -1.22
N ILE A 205 4.21 -16.93 -1.87
CA ILE A 205 4.23 -16.10 -3.08
C ILE A 205 5.15 -16.78 -4.09
N LEU A 206 4.70 -16.99 -5.32
CA LEU A 206 5.53 -17.61 -6.35
C LEU A 206 6.10 -16.61 -7.35
N THR A 207 5.25 -15.72 -7.89
CA THR A 207 5.66 -14.73 -8.89
C THR A 207 4.87 -13.44 -8.68
N PRO A 208 5.25 -12.61 -7.67
CA PRO A 208 4.53 -11.38 -7.38
C PRO A 208 4.82 -10.36 -8.48
N THR A 209 3.78 -9.79 -9.09
CA THR A 209 3.90 -8.87 -10.23
C THR A 209 3.42 -7.48 -9.90
N GLY A 210 2.16 -7.38 -9.45
CA GLY A 210 1.50 -6.17 -9.02
C GLY A 210 1.32 -6.14 -7.50
N ILE A 211 1.30 -4.92 -6.95
CA ILE A 211 1.05 -4.70 -5.53
C ILE A 211 0.31 -3.38 -5.36
N THR A 212 -0.68 -3.35 -4.47
CA THR A 212 -1.38 -2.13 -4.07
C THR A 212 -1.67 -2.17 -2.57
N VAL A 213 -1.97 -1.00 -1.99
CA VAL A 213 -2.28 -0.84 -0.57
C VAL A 213 -3.49 0.07 -0.42
N ASP A 214 -4.48 -0.37 0.36
CA ASP A 214 -5.68 0.42 0.62
C ASP A 214 -5.49 1.41 1.78
N SER A 215 -6.49 2.28 1.98
CA SER A 215 -6.51 3.30 3.04
C SER A 215 -6.46 2.71 4.45
N TRP A 216 -6.86 1.45 4.62
CA TRP A 216 -6.77 0.72 5.89
C TRP A 216 -5.42 0.04 6.12
N GLY A 217 -4.53 0.07 5.12
CA GLY A 217 -3.21 -0.57 5.17
C GLY A 217 -3.25 -2.07 4.85
N ASN A 218 -4.31 -2.57 4.21
CA ASN A 218 -4.23 -3.92 3.65
C ASN A 218 -3.43 -3.88 2.35
N VAL A 219 -2.53 -4.84 2.20
CA VAL A 219 -1.65 -4.98 1.04
C VAL A 219 -2.17 -6.11 0.15
N TYR A 220 -2.45 -5.81 -1.11
CA TYR A 220 -2.93 -6.77 -2.09
C TYR A 220 -1.82 -7.05 -3.09
N VAL A 221 -1.51 -8.34 -3.26
CA VAL A 221 -0.42 -8.80 -4.12
C VAL A 221 -1.01 -9.65 -5.23
N ALA A 222 -0.81 -9.24 -6.48
CA ALA A 222 -1.04 -10.08 -7.64
C ALA A 222 0.08 -11.12 -7.74
N ASP A 223 -0.28 -12.40 -7.75
CA ASP A 223 0.61 -13.52 -8.00
C ASP A 223 0.22 -14.14 -9.34
N LEU A 224 1.18 -14.28 -10.27
CA LEU A 224 0.90 -14.82 -11.62
C LEU A 224 0.35 -16.24 -11.60
N THR A 225 0.29 -16.91 -10.45
CA THR A 225 -0.43 -18.18 -10.25
C THR A 225 -1.96 -18.01 -10.16
N SER A 226 -2.51 -17.04 -10.89
CA SER A 226 -3.96 -16.76 -11.00
C SER A 226 -4.67 -16.42 -9.68
N ARG A 227 -4.02 -15.63 -8.81
CA ARG A 227 -4.62 -15.18 -7.56
C ARG A 227 -4.16 -13.78 -7.14
N ILE A 228 -4.96 -13.17 -6.28
CA ILE A 228 -4.57 -12.03 -5.45
C ILE A 228 -4.58 -12.48 -4.00
N GLN A 229 -3.53 -12.16 -3.27
CA GLN A 229 -3.47 -12.38 -1.83
C GLN A 229 -3.47 -11.06 -1.07
N LYS A 230 -4.26 -11.02 -0.01
CA LYS A 230 -4.39 -9.91 0.93
C LYS A 230 -3.54 -10.17 2.16
N PHE A 231 -2.78 -9.17 2.57
CA PHE A 231 -1.93 -9.18 3.75
C PHE A 231 -2.18 -7.95 4.61
N THR A 232 -1.84 -8.02 5.89
CA THR A 232 -1.69 -6.84 6.73
C THR A 232 -0.43 -6.05 6.33
N THR A 233 -0.28 -4.82 6.83
CA THR A 233 0.98 -4.05 6.68
C THR A 233 2.23 -4.75 7.22
N LEU A 234 2.05 -5.83 7.99
CA LEU A 234 3.09 -6.69 8.57
C LEU A 234 3.46 -7.88 7.70
N GLY A 235 2.69 -8.16 6.65
CA GLY A 235 2.84 -9.36 5.86
C GLY A 235 2.16 -10.59 6.44
N GLU A 236 1.25 -10.42 7.39
CA GLU A 236 0.40 -11.52 7.86
C GLU A 236 -0.68 -11.78 6.81
N TYR A 237 -0.82 -13.03 6.37
CA TYR A 237 -1.83 -13.42 5.39
C TYR A 237 -3.24 -13.25 5.97
N MET A 238 -4.16 -12.74 5.15
CA MET A 238 -5.56 -12.52 5.52
C MET A 238 -6.52 -13.35 4.68
N SER A 239 -6.43 -13.23 3.35
CA SER A 239 -7.32 -13.91 2.41
C SER A 239 -6.71 -14.01 1.01
N THR A 240 -7.34 -14.79 0.15
CA THR A 240 -6.99 -14.95 -1.27
C THR A 240 -8.26 -14.89 -2.12
N CYS A 241 -8.19 -14.26 -3.29
CA CYS A 241 -9.19 -14.48 -4.35
C CYS A 241 -8.48 -15.01 -5.60
N ASN A 242 -9.08 -16.05 -6.20
CA ASN A 242 -8.61 -16.63 -7.44
C ASN A 242 -9.17 -15.83 -8.62
N THR A 243 -8.30 -15.34 -9.50
CA THR A 243 -8.67 -14.45 -10.62
C THR A 243 -9.08 -15.21 -11.87
N GLY A 244 -8.86 -16.53 -11.92
CA GLY A 244 -9.18 -17.38 -13.06
C GLY A 244 -8.24 -17.22 -14.27
N GLY A 245 -7.17 -16.43 -14.13
CA GLY A 245 -6.11 -16.25 -15.13
C GLY A 245 -4.91 -15.49 -14.57
N ASN A 246 -3.79 -15.48 -15.29
CA ASN A 246 -2.53 -14.90 -14.80
C ASN A 246 -2.65 -13.39 -14.57
N THR A 247 -2.59 -12.97 -13.31
CA THR A 247 -2.77 -11.57 -12.89
C THR A 247 -1.49 -10.76 -13.08
N ASN A 248 -1.53 -9.79 -13.99
CA ASN A 248 -0.40 -8.92 -14.29
C ASN A 248 -0.23 -7.82 -13.25
N ASP A 249 -1.34 -7.22 -12.80
CA ASP A 249 -1.31 -6.10 -11.85
C ASP A 249 -2.63 -5.99 -11.06
N VAL A 250 -2.62 -5.21 -9.99
CA VAL A 250 -3.75 -5.02 -9.07
C VAL A 250 -3.88 -3.58 -8.60
N ALA A 251 -5.11 -3.06 -8.56
CA ALA A 251 -5.46 -1.76 -8.00
C ALA A 251 -6.56 -1.88 -6.95
N VAL A 252 -6.72 -0.86 -6.11
CA VAL A 252 -7.79 -0.76 -5.12
C VAL A 252 -8.40 0.64 -5.18
N ASP A 253 -9.73 0.72 -5.16
CA ASP A 253 -10.46 1.99 -5.13
C ASP A 253 -10.70 2.49 -3.68
N SER A 254 -11.25 3.69 -3.53
CA SER A 254 -11.50 4.30 -2.23
C SER A 254 -12.55 3.55 -1.38
N SER A 255 -13.39 2.74 -2.03
CA SER A 255 -14.40 1.89 -1.41
C SER A 255 -13.85 0.52 -1.00
N GLY A 256 -12.57 0.22 -1.29
CA GLY A 256 -11.94 -1.06 -0.98
C GLY A 256 -12.20 -2.16 -2.01
N ASN A 257 -12.77 -1.84 -3.17
CA ASN A 257 -12.91 -2.81 -4.24
C ASN A 257 -11.55 -3.02 -4.91
N ILE A 258 -11.20 -4.29 -5.11
CA ILE A 258 -9.94 -4.67 -5.74
C ILE A 258 -10.19 -4.89 -7.22
N TYR A 259 -9.28 -4.41 -8.06
CA TYR A 259 -9.32 -4.55 -9.50
C TYR A 259 -8.10 -5.36 -9.92
N ALA A 260 -8.32 -6.57 -10.43
CA ALA A 260 -7.26 -7.42 -10.97
C ALA A 260 -7.21 -7.29 -12.48
N LEU A 261 -6.03 -7.06 -13.03
CA LEU A 261 -5.79 -7.14 -14.47
C LEU A 261 -5.15 -8.48 -14.81
N TRP A 262 -5.78 -9.29 -15.66
CA TRP A 262 -5.19 -10.56 -16.12
C TRP A 262 -5.36 -10.77 -17.62
N GLN A 263 -4.51 -11.64 -18.19
CA GLN A 263 -4.62 -12.08 -19.57
C GLN A 263 -5.50 -13.34 -19.67
N SER A 264 -6.47 -13.36 -20.59
CA SER A 264 -7.28 -14.53 -20.88
C SER A 264 -7.53 -14.65 -22.39
N ASP A 265 -6.81 -15.53 -23.08
CA ASP A 265 -6.98 -15.76 -24.53
C ASP A 265 -8.47 -15.72 -24.98
N PRO A 266 -8.88 -14.78 -25.86
CA PRO A 266 -8.06 -13.80 -26.59
C PRO A 266 -7.84 -12.45 -25.89
N LEU A 267 -8.62 -12.07 -24.87
CA LEU A 267 -8.63 -10.70 -24.33
C LEU A 267 -8.02 -10.60 -22.93
N TRP A 268 -7.33 -9.50 -22.64
CA TRP A 268 -7.14 -9.12 -21.25
C TRP A 268 -8.47 -8.69 -20.61
N LYS A 269 -8.58 -8.85 -19.28
CA LYS A 269 -9.81 -8.63 -18.51
C LYS A 269 -9.47 -7.92 -17.19
N ILE A 270 -10.44 -7.16 -16.71
CA ILE A 270 -10.44 -6.65 -15.33
C ILE A 270 -11.55 -7.34 -14.57
N GLY A 271 -11.29 -7.70 -13.32
CA GLY A 271 -12.28 -8.20 -12.39
C GLY A 271 -12.30 -7.31 -11.16
N LYS A 272 -13.49 -6.94 -10.71
CA LYS A 272 -13.72 -6.26 -9.44
C LYS A 272 -13.96 -7.29 -8.35
N TYR A 273 -13.39 -7.08 -7.18
CA TYR A 273 -13.55 -7.94 -6.01
C TYR A 273 -13.94 -7.02 -4.86
N GLY A 274 -15.21 -7.06 -4.48
CA GLY A 274 -15.70 -6.26 -3.36
C GLY A 274 -15.24 -6.85 -2.03
N THR A 275 -14.99 -6.00 -1.04
CA THR A 275 -15.13 -6.46 0.35
C THR A 275 -16.62 -6.77 0.58
N PRO A 276 -16.99 -7.95 1.14
CA PRO A 276 -18.36 -8.19 1.52
C PRO A 276 -18.85 -7.02 2.38
N SER A 277 -19.88 -6.30 1.91
CA SER A 277 -20.52 -5.27 2.71
C SER A 277 -21.08 -5.91 3.96
N SER A 278 -20.34 -5.78 5.06
CA SER A 278 -20.76 -6.24 6.39
C SER A 278 -21.29 -5.09 7.25
N ILE A 279 -21.61 -3.95 6.64
CA ILE A 279 -22.22 -2.83 7.34
C ILE A 279 -23.52 -2.45 6.62
N PRO A 280 -24.70 -2.84 7.14
CA PRO A 280 -25.97 -2.30 6.64
C PRO A 280 -25.99 -0.77 6.85
N PRO A 281 -26.75 -0.02 6.03
CA PRO A 281 -26.68 1.44 6.00
C PRO A 281 -26.94 2.03 7.39
N GLN A 282 -25.91 2.62 7.99
CA GLN A 282 -26.01 3.36 9.25
C GLN A 282 -26.71 4.69 8.97
N THR A 283 -27.75 4.97 9.77
CA THR A 283 -28.48 6.24 9.86
C THR A 283 -27.55 7.39 10.28
N PRO A 284 -27.93 8.67 10.06
CA PRO A 284 -26.99 9.77 9.87
C PRO A 284 -26.16 10.18 11.11
N LYS A 285 -24.94 10.63 10.78
CA LYS A 285 -23.82 11.13 11.57
C LYS A 285 -24.22 11.87 12.87
N GLN A 286 -23.70 11.39 14.00
CA GLN A 286 -23.50 12.21 15.21
C GLN A 286 -22.00 12.33 15.51
N SER A 287 -21.56 13.55 15.82
CA SER A 287 -20.22 13.82 16.35
C SER A 287 -20.11 13.30 17.79
N HIS A 288 -19.05 12.57 18.10
CA HIS A 288 -18.74 12.14 19.45
C HIS A 288 -17.39 12.69 19.89
N THR A 289 -17.35 13.23 21.11
CA THR A 289 -16.12 13.71 21.77
C THR A 289 -15.73 12.66 22.81
N PHE A 290 -14.50 12.17 22.77
CA PHE A 290 -13.97 11.24 23.77
C PHE A 290 -12.98 11.97 24.69
N SER A 291 -13.09 11.74 25.99
CA SER A 291 -12.19 12.30 27.00
C SER A 291 -11.37 11.17 27.60
N ILE A 292 -10.05 11.33 27.65
CA ILE A 292 -9.15 10.42 28.37
C ILE A 292 -8.96 11.03 29.77
N THR A 293 -9.24 10.28 30.83
CA THR A 293 -8.93 10.70 32.20
C THR A 293 -7.63 10.04 32.64
N GLU A 294 -6.61 10.84 32.99
CA GLU A 294 -5.47 10.36 33.77
C GLU A 294 -5.96 9.90 35.15
N GLU A 295 -5.73 8.63 35.49
CA GLU A 295 -5.85 8.17 36.87
C GLU A 295 -4.49 8.36 37.58
N THR A 296 -4.38 9.44 38.36
CA THR A 296 -3.21 9.75 39.19
C THR A 296 -3.04 8.80 40.38
N ARG A 297 -1.82 8.27 40.52
CA ARG A 297 -1.01 8.00 41.74
C ARG A 297 -1.70 7.94 43.13
N GLN A 298 -1.45 6.83 43.85
CA GLN A 298 -0.93 6.70 45.24
C GLN A 298 -1.00 5.19 45.59
N THR A 299 0.01 4.44 46.03
CA THR A 299 0.90 4.49 47.23
C THR A 299 1.96 3.37 47.02
N ASN A 300 3.27 3.47 47.30
CA ASN A 300 3.94 3.80 48.55
C ASN A 300 5.41 4.13 48.26
N ILE A 301 5.87 5.27 48.78
CA ILE A 301 7.29 5.55 48.98
C ILE A 301 7.62 5.05 50.39
N ALA A 302 8.47 4.03 50.48
CA ALA A 302 9.34 3.85 51.64
C ALA A 302 10.77 3.95 51.12
N ALA A 303 11.39 5.09 51.38
CA ALA A 303 12.81 5.30 51.16
C ALA A 303 13.59 4.55 52.24
N THR A 304 14.52 3.68 51.84
CA THR A 304 15.72 3.39 52.61
C THR A 304 16.90 3.35 51.65
N THR A 305 17.78 4.33 51.82
CA THR A 305 19.08 4.44 51.17
C THR A 305 20.00 3.30 51.59
N THR A 306 20.57 2.57 50.62
CA THR A 306 21.94 2.04 50.73
C THR A 306 22.51 1.72 49.36
N SER A 307 23.79 2.08 49.19
CA SER A 307 24.64 1.86 48.02
C SER A 307 24.65 0.43 47.49
N GLN A 308 24.75 0.27 46.17
CA GLN A 308 25.78 -0.52 45.46
C GLN A 308 25.40 -0.71 43.98
N ASN A 309 26.41 -0.64 43.12
CA ASN A 309 26.38 -1.05 41.71
C ASN A 309 25.63 -2.36 41.50
N SER A 310 24.67 -2.40 40.57
CA SER A 310 24.28 -3.57 39.76
C SER A 310 23.18 -3.20 38.77
N ALA A 311 23.29 -3.73 37.55
CA ALA A 311 22.31 -3.57 36.47
C ALA A 311 20.90 -4.04 36.88
N ILE A 312 19.87 -3.29 36.48
CA ILE A 312 18.45 -3.69 36.61
C ILE A 312 17.97 -4.12 35.22
N PRO A 313 17.35 -5.31 35.05
CA PRO A 313 16.80 -5.73 33.77
C PRO A 313 15.57 -4.90 33.43
N ALA A 314 15.44 -4.52 32.15
CA ALA A 314 14.24 -3.86 31.62
C ALA A 314 13.00 -4.72 31.93
N LYS A 315 12.14 -4.23 32.83
CA LYS A 315 10.78 -4.76 32.96
C LYS A 315 9.94 -4.21 31.80
N SER A 316 9.32 -5.11 31.05
CA SER A 316 8.35 -4.80 30.01
C SER A 316 7.23 -3.89 30.54
N PRO A 317 6.78 -2.87 29.79
CA PRO A 317 5.62 -2.09 30.17
C PRO A 317 4.36 -2.97 30.10
N THR A 318 3.51 -2.87 31.13
CA THR A 318 2.25 -3.61 31.23
C THR A 318 1.24 -3.10 30.20
N PRO A 319 0.44 -3.97 29.54
CA PRO A 319 -0.58 -3.54 28.59
C PRO A 319 -1.68 -2.71 29.27
N ILE A 320 -2.06 -1.58 28.69
CA ILE A 320 -3.25 -0.82 29.08
C ILE A 320 -4.45 -1.47 28.38
N THR A 321 -5.35 -2.12 29.13
CA THR A 321 -6.45 -2.93 28.53
C THR A 321 -7.86 -2.56 28.95
N ASN A 322 -8.15 -1.37 29.50
CA ASN A 322 -9.54 -1.06 29.90
C ASN A 322 -10.01 0.32 29.42
N PHE A 323 -11.08 0.32 28.61
CA PHE A 323 -11.96 1.46 28.39
C PHE A 323 -13.26 1.21 29.17
N THR A 324 -13.59 2.07 30.14
CA THR A 324 -14.88 2.00 30.84
C THR A 324 -15.87 3.01 30.26
N THR A 325 -17.05 2.53 29.87
CA THR A 325 -18.18 3.38 29.49
C THR A 325 -18.91 3.86 30.76
N ALA A 326 -19.23 5.15 30.83
CA ALA A 326 -20.16 5.66 31.84
C ALA A 326 -21.60 5.24 31.49
N PRO A 327 -22.46 4.94 32.48
CA PRO A 327 -23.79 4.42 32.19
C PRO A 327 -24.73 5.56 31.82
N THR A 328 -25.26 5.55 30.59
CA THR A 328 -26.50 6.26 30.27
C THR A 328 -27.49 5.29 29.63
N THR A 329 -28.73 5.42 30.05
CA THR A 329 -29.84 4.48 29.96
C THR A 329 -30.28 4.13 28.53
N SER A 330 -30.04 2.89 28.09
CA SER A 330 -30.89 2.00 27.26
C SER A 330 -30.01 0.94 26.56
N PRO A 331 -30.39 -0.35 26.49
CA PRO A 331 -29.48 -1.40 26.04
C PRO A 331 -29.46 -1.48 24.51
N ALA A 332 -28.55 -0.73 23.88
CA ALA A 332 -28.03 -1.09 22.57
C ALA A 332 -26.68 -1.77 22.80
N THR A 333 -26.64 -3.09 22.63
CA THR A 333 -25.39 -3.85 22.62
C THR A 333 -24.58 -3.41 21.40
N ILE A 334 -23.75 -2.38 21.57
CA ILE A 334 -22.74 -2.01 20.58
C ILE A 334 -21.64 -3.06 20.70
N ILE A 335 -21.64 -4.02 19.78
CA ILE A 335 -20.46 -4.84 19.51
C ILE A 335 -19.44 -3.90 18.89
N SER A 336 -18.64 -3.25 19.74
CA SER A 336 -17.43 -2.59 19.29
C SER A 336 -16.54 -3.70 18.71
N PRO A 337 -16.00 -3.58 17.49
CA PRO A 337 -14.91 -4.47 17.11
C PRO A 337 -13.82 -4.21 18.14
N ALA A 338 -13.47 -5.24 18.91
CA ALA A 338 -12.33 -5.18 19.80
C ALA A 338 -11.13 -4.81 18.92
N LEU A 339 -10.69 -3.55 19.00
CA LEU A 339 -9.45 -3.13 18.40
C LEU A 339 -8.37 -3.79 19.25
N THR A 340 -7.90 -4.97 18.83
CA THR A 340 -6.73 -5.58 19.45
C THR A 340 -5.52 -4.74 19.05
N ILE A 341 -5.28 -3.65 19.77
CA ILE A 341 -4.07 -2.84 19.62
C ILE A 341 -2.94 -3.70 20.14
N ASN A 342 -2.16 -4.26 19.22
CA ASN A 342 -0.94 -4.96 19.57
C ASN A 342 0.11 -3.90 19.96
N SER A 343 0.06 -3.40 21.20
CA SER A 343 0.96 -2.37 21.73
C SER A 343 2.44 -2.77 21.64
N ASP A 344 2.72 -4.07 21.57
CA ASP A 344 4.05 -4.63 21.32
C ASP A 344 4.56 -4.37 19.89
N TYR A 345 3.68 -4.16 18.91
CA TYR A 345 4.05 -3.95 17.51
C TYR A 345 4.49 -2.51 17.23
N ASP A 346 3.72 -1.52 17.70
CA ASP A 346 4.07 -0.10 17.54
C ASP A 346 5.33 0.25 18.37
N ALA A 347 5.52 -0.41 19.52
CA ALA A 347 6.75 -0.32 20.32
C ALA A 347 7.98 -0.94 19.61
N LYS A 348 7.80 -2.05 18.87
CA LYS A 348 8.88 -2.67 18.08
C LYS A 348 9.26 -1.85 16.84
N ILE A 349 8.31 -1.23 16.16
CA ILE A 349 8.57 -0.30 15.04
C ILE A 349 9.33 0.94 15.52
N ALA A 350 8.91 1.54 16.64
CA ALA A 350 9.59 2.69 17.23
C ALA A 350 11.03 2.34 17.68
N ALA A 351 11.24 1.14 18.22
CA ALA A 351 12.56 0.67 18.65
C ALA A 351 13.50 0.28 17.49
N GLN A 352 12.97 -0.16 16.34
CA GLN A 352 13.79 -0.60 15.18
C GLN A 352 14.16 0.55 14.23
N GLY A 353 13.38 1.65 14.20
CA GLY A 353 13.64 2.81 13.34
C GLY A 353 14.85 3.68 13.74
N TYR A 354 15.40 3.52 14.94
CA TYR A 354 16.50 4.35 15.45
C TYR A 354 17.69 3.50 15.96
N GLN A 355 18.42 2.88 15.03
CA GLN A 355 19.76 2.32 15.30
C GLN A 355 20.88 3.39 15.39
N ASN A 356 20.53 4.69 15.45
CA ASN A 356 21.46 5.83 15.54
C ASN A 356 21.37 6.60 16.87
N GLY A 357 21.15 5.92 18.01
CA GLY A 357 21.54 6.43 19.34
C GLY A 357 20.66 7.51 19.99
N GLY A 358 19.36 7.61 19.66
CA GLY A 358 18.41 8.47 20.39
C GLY A 358 17.56 7.68 21.40
N GLU A 359 17.34 8.21 22.60
CA GLU A 359 16.37 7.64 23.57
C GLU A 359 14.93 7.82 23.06
N VAL A 360 14.14 6.75 23.10
CA VAL A 360 12.71 6.78 22.74
C VAL A 360 11.91 7.23 23.96
N ARG A 361 11.18 8.35 23.84
CA ARG A 361 10.23 8.77 24.88
C ARG A 361 8.87 8.13 24.60
N GLU A 362 8.25 7.61 25.65
CA GLU A 362 6.91 7.02 25.63
C GLU A 362 5.86 7.93 24.95
N THR A 363 6.04 9.25 25.08
CA THR A 363 5.21 10.29 24.45
C THR A 363 5.24 10.30 22.93
N ASP A 364 6.37 9.93 22.32
CA ASP A 364 6.52 9.94 20.86
C ASP A 364 5.78 8.75 20.22
N ILE A 365 5.79 7.59 20.91
CA ILE A 365 5.02 6.39 20.52
C ILE A 365 3.52 6.66 20.67
N GLN A 366 3.10 7.26 21.78
CA GLN A 366 1.70 7.63 22.02
C GLN A 366 1.20 8.57 20.92
N LYS A 367 1.98 9.59 20.56
CA LYS A 367 1.61 10.53 19.48
C LYS A 367 1.40 9.83 18.14
N MET A 368 2.28 8.89 17.77
CA MET A 368 2.14 8.12 16.52
C MET A 368 0.86 7.28 16.50
N ILE A 369 0.51 6.65 17.62
CA ILE A 369 -0.72 5.87 17.75
C ILE A 369 -1.95 6.79 17.62
N LEU A 370 -1.93 7.95 18.28
CA LEU A 370 -3.02 8.91 18.23
C LEU A 370 -3.20 9.50 16.82
N ASP A 371 -2.11 9.86 16.13
CA ASP A 371 -2.16 10.34 14.75
C ASP A 371 -2.74 9.27 13.80
N ARG A 372 -2.41 7.99 14.02
CA ARG A 372 -2.97 6.86 13.27
C ARG A 372 -4.47 6.70 13.47
N ILE A 373 -4.95 6.86 14.72
CA ILE A 373 -6.37 6.82 15.03
C ILE A 373 -7.09 8.03 14.41
N SER A 374 -6.56 9.25 14.59
CA SER A 374 -7.17 10.46 14.02
C SER A 374 -7.32 10.36 12.51
N LYS A 375 -6.27 9.88 11.82
CA LYS A 375 -6.27 9.70 10.38
C LYS A 375 -7.29 8.65 9.92
N PHE A 376 -7.33 7.48 10.56
CA PHE A 376 -8.32 6.44 10.25
C PHE A 376 -9.76 6.99 10.36
N TYR A 377 -10.08 7.72 11.42
CA TYR A 377 -11.44 8.24 11.60
C TYR A 377 -11.78 9.38 10.62
N ARG A 378 -10.79 10.19 10.25
CA ARG A 378 -10.94 11.22 9.23
C ARG A 378 -11.21 10.60 7.86
N ASP A 379 -10.40 9.62 7.48
CA ASP A 379 -10.43 9.05 6.14
C ASP A 379 -11.67 8.14 5.94
N VAL A 380 -12.08 7.40 6.97
CA VAL A 380 -13.19 6.43 6.88
C VAL A 380 -14.55 7.07 7.20
N PHE A 381 -14.61 7.98 8.17
CA PHE A 381 -15.88 8.52 8.67
C PHE A 381 -16.04 10.03 8.42
N GLY A 382 -15.00 10.72 7.93
CA GLY A 382 -15.00 12.19 7.85
C GLY A 382 -15.04 12.84 9.23
N ILE A 383 -14.56 12.15 10.27
CA ILE A 383 -14.59 12.62 11.66
C ILE A 383 -13.19 13.07 12.05
N GLU A 384 -13.08 14.35 12.42
CA GLU A 384 -11.84 14.88 12.98
C GLU A 384 -11.79 14.58 14.47
N ILE A 385 -10.85 13.71 14.87
CA ILE A 385 -10.61 13.39 16.28
C ILE A 385 -9.40 14.19 16.75
N ASN A 386 -9.64 15.10 17.69
CA ASN A 386 -8.62 15.87 18.38
C ASN A 386 -8.34 15.23 19.74
N PHE A 387 -7.10 14.85 19.96
CA PHE A 387 -6.63 14.35 21.25
C PHE A 387 -6.03 15.52 22.04
N SER A 388 -6.64 15.88 23.17
CA SER A 388 -6.01 16.80 24.11
C SER A 388 -4.99 16.04 24.97
N ALA A 389 -3.84 16.67 25.20
CA ALA A 389 -2.82 16.17 26.10
C ALA A 389 -3.32 16.01 27.54
#